data_AF-B0W7G5-F1
#
_entry.id   AF-B0W7G5-F1
#
_cell.length_a   1.000
_cell.length_b   1.000
_cell.length_c   1.000
_cell.angle_alpha   90.00
_cell.angle_beta   90.00
_cell.angle_gamma   90.00
#
_symmetry.space_group_name_H-M   'P 1'
#
loop_
_entity.id
_entity.type
_entity.pdbx_description
1 polymer ?
#
loop_
_entity_poly.entity_id
_entity_poly.type
_entity_poly.pdbx_seq_one_letter_code
_entity_poly.pdbx_strand_id
1 'polypeptide(L)'
;MVQGNKDFNVRLISLVKAHPIIWNRNDQHYRSTRNRRENHLVEIWKHIASEIGQGMTPDMCSAKWSNLRGNYSRYLRNIAVGNPGKFFMSEEMKFLLPHMDVKLPEETAPGNETEENGVNGQDCAEAMEEENSEGSGSGPTGAKTFRQCKHLVVDSQNTDAVFLLSLLPDLGRMSPAQKRLFKQGALELCQLILD
;
A
#
# COMPACT_ATOMS: atom_id res chain seq x y z
N MET A 1 -0.27 -30.04 4.72
CA MET A 1 0.92 -29.30 5.18
C MET A 1 0.84 -27.88 4.65
N VAL A 2 0.39 -26.91 5.45
CA VAL A 2 0.16 -25.49 5.05
C VAL A 2 1.27 -24.60 5.63
N GLN A 3 2.52 -25.06 5.57
CA GLN A 3 3.66 -24.38 6.18
C GLN A 3 4.43 -23.46 5.20
N GLY A 4 4.31 -23.67 3.89
CA GLY A 4 5.19 -23.05 2.89
C GLY A 4 5.13 -21.51 2.77
N ASN A 5 3.98 -20.88 3.07
CA ASN A 5 3.86 -19.41 2.97
C ASN A 5 4.36 -18.68 4.22
N LYS A 6 4.32 -19.31 5.41
CA LYS A 6 4.70 -18.66 6.66
C LYS A 6 6.21 -18.49 6.74
N ASP A 7 6.96 -19.57 6.49
CA ASP A 7 8.42 -19.59 6.56
C ASP A 7 9.05 -18.66 5.52
N PHE A 8 8.44 -18.62 4.32
CA PHE A 8 8.79 -17.65 3.28
C PHE A 8 8.64 -16.20 3.77
N ASN A 9 7.47 -15.86 4.34
CA ASN A 9 7.19 -14.50 4.79
C ASN A 9 8.14 -14.09 5.93
N VAL A 10 8.43 -14.99 6.88
CA VAL A 10 9.41 -14.73 7.95
C VAL A 10 10.79 -14.44 7.37
N ARG A 11 11.23 -15.26 6.41
CA ARG A 11 12.54 -15.05 5.75
C ARG A 11 12.59 -13.73 4.98
N LEU A 12 11.52 -13.40 4.24
CA LEU A 12 11.39 -12.12 3.53
C LEU A 12 11.43 -10.93 4.50
N ILE A 13 10.71 -10.99 5.63
CA ILE A 13 10.68 -9.92 6.63
C ILE A 13 12.08 -9.74 7.24
N SER A 14 12.78 -10.83 7.55
CA SER A 14 14.16 -10.78 8.08
C SER A 14 15.12 -10.09 7.11
N LEU A 15 15.06 -10.41 5.81
CA LEU A 15 15.87 -9.75 4.79
C LEU A 15 15.53 -8.27 4.63
N VAL A 16 14.23 -7.92 4.61
CA VAL A 16 13.80 -6.51 4.51
C VAL A 16 14.22 -5.71 5.75
N LYS A 17 14.21 -6.32 6.93
CA LYS A 17 14.67 -5.70 8.18
C LYS A 17 16.15 -5.29 8.10
N ALA A 18 16.98 -6.08 7.41
CA ALA A 18 18.39 -5.76 7.18
C ALA A 18 18.63 -4.58 6.22
N HIS A 19 17.61 -4.12 5.49
CA HIS A 19 17.72 -3.03 4.51
C HIS A 19 16.81 -1.82 4.86
N PRO A 20 17.29 -0.86 5.69
CA PRO A 20 16.51 0.28 6.16
C PRO A 20 15.91 1.17 5.07
N ILE A 21 16.56 1.30 3.91
CA ILE A 21 16.07 2.10 2.78
C ILE A 21 14.68 1.68 2.27
N ILE A 22 14.26 0.43 2.53
CA ILE A 22 12.94 -0.08 2.14
C ILE A 22 11.83 0.50 3.04
N TRP A 23 12.10 0.72 4.32
CA TRP A 23 11.06 1.02 5.32
C TRP A 23 11.27 2.28 6.14
N ASN A 24 12.52 2.69 6.38
CA ASN A 24 12.89 3.87 7.15
C ASN A 24 12.84 5.13 6.28
N ARG A 25 11.88 6.02 6.56
CA ARG A 25 11.74 7.32 5.86
C ARG A 25 12.81 8.35 6.25
N ASN A 26 13.51 8.13 7.35
CA ASN A 26 14.55 9.01 7.86
C ASN A 26 15.97 8.59 7.42
N ASP A 27 16.09 7.55 6.60
CA ASP A 27 17.38 7.05 6.12
C ASP A 27 18.06 8.07 5.17
N GLN A 28 19.38 8.19 5.27
CA GLN A 28 20.18 9.09 4.43
C GLN A 28 20.00 8.78 2.93
N HIS A 29 19.84 7.51 2.57
CA HIS A 29 19.58 7.07 1.20
C HIS A 29 18.11 7.24 0.79
N TYR A 30 17.18 7.40 1.74
CA TYR A 30 15.80 7.81 1.47
C TYR A 30 15.73 9.28 1.03
N ARG A 31 16.59 10.14 1.60
CA ARG A 31 16.71 11.59 1.28
C ARG A 31 17.51 11.88 0.01
N SER A 32 18.11 10.87 -0.62
CA SER A 32 18.86 11.00 -1.87
C SER A 32 17.95 11.41 -3.04
N THR A 33 18.55 11.94 -4.11
CA THR A 33 17.87 12.22 -5.38
C THR A 33 17.02 11.02 -5.81
N ARG A 34 15.80 11.30 -6.26
CA ARG A 34 14.78 10.30 -6.63
C ARG A 34 15.34 9.13 -7.45
N ASN A 35 16.14 9.42 -8.47
CA ASN A 35 16.73 8.40 -9.36
C ASN A 35 17.72 7.47 -8.64
N ARG A 36 18.55 8.00 -7.73
CA ARG A 36 19.53 7.20 -6.98
C ARG A 36 18.83 6.26 -5.99
N ARG A 37 17.76 6.75 -5.35
CA ARG A 37 16.92 5.92 -4.47
C ARG A 37 16.25 4.79 -5.24
N GLU A 38 15.68 5.08 -6.41
CA GLU A 38 15.04 4.09 -7.27
C GLU A 38 16.03 2.99 -7.69
N ASN A 39 17.25 3.37 -8.10
CA ASN A 39 18.31 2.42 -8.45
C ASN A 39 18.70 1.52 -7.26
N HIS A 40 18.95 2.10 -6.09
CA HIS A 40 19.31 1.32 -4.90
C HIS A 40 18.20 0.36 -4.47
N LEU A 41 16.92 0.76 -4.58
CA LEU A 41 15.80 -0.13 -4.29
C LEU A 41 15.77 -1.32 -5.26
N VAL A 42 16.01 -1.09 -6.55
CA VAL A 42 16.08 -2.16 -7.56
C VAL A 42 17.20 -3.15 -7.23
N GLU A 43 18.38 -2.67 -6.86
CA GLU A 43 19.52 -3.53 -6.47
C GLU A 43 19.22 -4.37 -5.22
N ILE A 44 18.60 -3.76 -4.22
CA ILE A 44 18.26 -4.46 -2.98
C ILE A 44 17.19 -5.51 -3.21
N TRP A 45 16.15 -5.21 -3.99
CA TRP A 45 15.13 -6.22 -4.32
C TRP A 45 15.69 -7.36 -5.16
N LYS A 46 16.67 -7.08 -6.03
CA LYS A 46 17.43 -8.13 -6.74
C LYS A 46 18.21 -9.02 -5.77
N HIS A 47 18.89 -8.43 -4.80
CA HIS A 47 19.62 -9.16 -3.77
C HIS A 47 18.69 -10.03 -2.90
N ILE A 48 17.59 -9.46 -2.43
CA ILE A 48 16.57 -10.18 -1.65
C ILE A 48 16.00 -11.36 -2.46
N ALA A 49 15.70 -11.15 -3.74
CA ALA A 49 15.18 -12.20 -4.61
C ALA A 49 16.20 -13.34 -4.80
N SER A 50 17.50 -13.04 -4.98
CA SER A 50 18.52 -14.08 -5.10
C SER A 50 18.74 -14.85 -3.81
N GLU A 51 18.68 -14.17 -2.66
CA GLU A 51 18.82 -14.77 -1.33
C GLU A 51 17.67 -15.72 -0.99
N ILE A 52 16.45 -15.35 -1.35
CA ILE A 52 15.26 -16.19 -1.12
C ILE A 52 15.31 -17.45 -1.99
N GLY A 53 15.77 -17.33 -3.24
CA GLY A 53 15.75 -18.42 -4.22
C GLY A 53 14.32 -18.73 -4.71
N GLN A 54 14.13 -19.89 -5.33
CA GLN A 54 12.81 -20.40 -5.78
C GLN A 54 12.17 -19.68 -6.98
N GLY A 55 12.95 -19.02 -7.84
CA GLY A 55 12.42 -18.37 -9.04
C GLY A 55 11.66 -17.07 -8.75
N MET A 56 11.82 -16.49 -7.57
CA MET A 56 11.25 -15.19 -7.23
C MET A 56 11.93 -14.07 -8.02
N THR A 57 11.11 -13.16 -8.53
CA THR A 57 11.58 -11.92 -9.13
C THR A 57 11.55 -10.78 -8.11
N PRO A 58 12.38 -9.73 -8.30
CA PRO A 58 12.38 -8.54 -7.45
C PRO A 58 10.98 -7.93 -7.29
N ASP A 59 10.21 -7.92 -8.38
CA ASP A 59 8.85 -7.39 -8.42
C ASP A 59 7.89 -8.20 -7.54
N MET A 60 7.97 -9.54 -7.60
CA MET A 60 7.17 -10.42 -6.75
C MET A 60 7.50 -10.23 -5.26
N CYS A 61 8.78 -10.10 -4.90
CA CYS A 61 9.20 -9.82 -3.53
C CYS A 61 8.66 -8.47 -3.04
N SER A 62 8.72 -7.43 -3.88
CA SER A 62 8.22 -6.10 -3.54
C SER A 62 6.69 -6.06 -3.36
N ALA A 63 5.95 -6.81 -4.20
CA ALA A 63 4.51 -6.95 -4.10
C ALA A 63 4.11 -7.72 -2.84
N LYS A 64 4.80 -8.82 -2.53
CA LYS A 64 4.59 -9.59 -1.29
C LYS A 64 4.86 -8.75 -0.06
N TRP A 65 5.96 -8.00 -0.04
CA TRP A 65 6.27 -7.07 1.04
C TRP A 65 5.20 -5.98 1.19
N SER A 66 4.72 -5.41 0.08
CA SER A 66 3.66 -4.39 0.11
C SER A 66 2.37 -4.94 0.73
N ASN A 67 1.99 -6.17 0.38
CA ASN A 67 0.84 -6.85 0.98
C ASN A 67 1.04 -7.13 2.47
N LEU A 68 2.22 -7.63 2.87
CA LEU A 68 2.55 -7.86 4.28
C LEU A 68 2.48 -6.56 5.09
N ARG A 69 3.09 -5.49 4.58
CA ARG A 69 3.07 -4.17 5.23
C ARG A 69 1.66 -3.60 5.30
N GLY A 70 0.85 -3.79 4.26
CA GLY A 70 -0.56 -3.40 4.23
C GLY A 70 -1.38 -4.15 5.28
N ASN A 71 -1.21 -5.47 5.37
CA ASN A 71 -1.86 -6.31 6.37
C ASN A 71 -1.45 -5.91 7.80
N TYR A 72 -0.16 -5.65 8.03
CA TYR A 72 0.33 -5.18 9.32
C TYR A 72 -0.26 -3.81 9.67
N SER A 73 -0.33 -2.89 8.70
CA SER A 73 -0.96 -1.57 8.91
C SER A 73 -2.46 -1.69 9.24
N ARG A 74 -3.17 -2.64 8.64
CA ARG A 74 -4.57 -2.95 8.96
C ARG A 74 -4.69 -3.56 10.35
N TYR A 75 -3.80 -4.49 10.71
CA TYR A 75 -3.73 -5.08 12.04
C TYR A 75 -3.53 -4.02 13.12
N LEU A 76 -2.58 -3.08 12.94
CA LEU A 76 -2.37 -1.99 13.89
C LEU A 76 -3.60 -1.07 14.03
N ARG A 77 -4.29 -0.76 12.93
CA ARG A 77 -5.57 -0.02 12.99
C ARG A 77 -6.66 -0.78 13.72
N ASN A 78 -6.75 -2.09 13.50
CA ASN A 78 -7.73 -2.92 14.17
C ASN A 78 -7.46 -3.02 15.68
N ILE A 79 -6.18 -3.09 16.10
CA ILE A 79 -5.79 -2.97 17.51
C ILE A 79 -6.26 -1.63 18.09
N ALA A 80 -6.07 -0.52 17.36
CA ALA A 80 -6.49 0.80 17.82
C ALA A 80 -8.02 0.94 18.01
N VAL A 81 -8.82 0.11 17.33
CA VAL A 81 -10.29 0.04 17.45
C VAL A 81 -10.73 -1.05 18.45
N GLY A 82 -9.80 -1.72 19.14
CA GLY A 82 -10.11 -2.75 20.12
C GLY A 82 -10.49 -4.11 19.53
N ASN A 83 -10.18 -4.35 18.24
CA ASN A 83 -10.36 -5.65 17.59
C ASN A 83 -9.00 -6.23 17.13
N PRO A 84 -8.16 -6.71 18.06
CA PRO A 84 -6.86 -7.28 17.73
C PRO A 84 -7.04 -8.66 17.08
N GLY A 85 -7.45 -8.71 15.81
CA GLY A 85 -7.42 -9.96 15.03
C GLY A 85 -6.01 -10.56 15.03
N LYS A 86 -5.86 -11.88 14.92
CA LYS A 86 -4.53 -12.52 15.00
C LYS A 86 -3.68 -12.22 13.76
N PHE A 87 -2.52 -11.59 13.94
CA PHE A 87 -1.50 -11.46 12.89
C PHE A 87 -0.24 -12.22 13.30
N PHE A 88 -0.02 -13.40 12.73
CA PHE A 88 1.03 -14.35 13.11
C PHE A 88 2.47 -13.86 12.86
N MET A 89 2.67 -12.74 12.16
CA MET A 89 3.97 -12.12 11.91
C MET A 89 4.11 -10.74 12.60
N SER A 90 3.26 -10.45 13.60
CA SER A 90 3.26 -9.16 14.30
C SER A 90 4.60 -8.89 14.99
N GLU A 91 5.16 -9.91 15.67
CA GLU A 91 6.46 -9.87 16.35
C GLU A 91 7.60 -9.50 15.40
N GLU A 92 7.66 -10.16 14.24
CA GLU A 92 8.72 -9.92 13.25
C GLU A 92 8.63 -8.53 12.60
N MET A 93 7.45 -7.90 12.60
CA MET A 93 7.21 -6.59 11.99
C MET A 93 7.24 -5.42 13.00
N LYS A 94 7.45 -5.68 14.31
CA LYS A 94 7.53 -4.65 15.36
C LYS A 94 8.56 -3.56 15.09
N PHE A 95 9.65 -3.86 14.38
CA PHE A 95 10.69 -2.87 14.02
C PHE A 95 10.17 -1.73 13.13
N LEU A 96 9.01 -1.90 12.50
CA LEU A 96 8.38 -0.87 11.68
C LEU A 96 7.63 0.17 12.52
N LEU A 97 7.23 -0.16 13.76
CA LEU A 97 6.42 0.70 14.62
C LEU A 97 7.00 2.10 14.82
N PRO A 98 8.31 2.29 15.10
CA PRO A 98 8.88 3.64 15.27
C PRO A 98 8.84 4.50 14.01
N HIS A 99 8.59 3.89 12.84
CA HIS A 99 8.58 4.55 11.54
C HIS A 99 7.19 4.52 10.88
N MET A 100 6.16 4.11 11.63
CA MET A 100 4.78 4.09 11.20
C MET A 100 3.99 5.12 12.01
N ASP A 101 3.21 5.96 11.33
CA ASP A 101 2.35 6.98 11.95
C ASP A 101 1.10 6.33 12.58
N VAL A 102 1.29 5.37 13.49
CA VAL A 102 0.21 4.63 14.16
C VAL A 102 0.37 4.78 15.68
N LYS A 103 -0.60 5.43 16.32
CA LYS A 103 -0.73 5.44 17.78
C LYS A 103 -1.37 4.13 18.21
N LEU A 104 -0.59 3.23 18.78
CA LEU A 104 -1.16 2.05 19.45
C LEU A 104 -1.75 2.47 20.80
N PRO A 105 -2.87 1.86 21.23
CA PRO A 105 -3.27 1.91 22.63
C PRO A 105 -2.14 1.33 23.47
N GLU A 106 -1.64 2.11 24.42
CA GLU A 106 -0.58 1.71 25.33
C GLU A 106 -1.10 0.54 26.19
N GLU A 107 -0.40 -0.59 26.19
CA GLU A 107 -0.80 -1.74 27.02
C GLU A 107 -0.64 -1.36 28.50
N THR A 108 -1.75 -1.01 29.15
CA THR A 108 -1.84 -1.05 30.60
C THR A 108 -1.86 -2.52 31.05
N ALA A 109 -0.91 -2.85 31.94
CA ALA A 109 -0.73 -4.13 32.60
C ALA A 109 -2.01 -4.68 33.31
N PRO A 110 -2.06 -5.97 33.67
CA PRO A 110 -3.27 -6.78 33.71
C PRO A 110 -4.09 -6.60 35.00
N GLY A 111 -5.43 -6.67 34.88
CA GLY A 111 -6.32 -6.78 36.03
C GLY A 111 -7.80 -6.85 35.65
N ASN A 112 -8.37 -8.04 35.85
CA ASN A 112 -9.78 -8.41 36.00
C ASN A 112 -10.71 -8.54 34.76
N GLU A 113 -11.05 -9.81 34.48
CA GLU A 113 -12.42 -10.35 34.24
C GLU A 113 -13.56 -9.46 34.80
N THR A 114 -14.71 -9.25 34.15
CA THR A 114 -15.67 -10.24 33.60
C THR A 114 -16.71 -9.56 32.65
N GLU A 115 -17.35 -10.40 31.82
CA GLU A 115 -18.76 -10.33 31.36
C GLU A 115 -19.18 -9.54 30.11
N GLU A 116 -19.29 -10.33 29.02
CA GLU A 116 -20.46 -10.51 28.14
C GLU A 116 -21.42 -9.34 27.86
N ASN A 117 -21.51 -8.97 26.58
CA ASN A 117 -22.80 -8.89 25.89
C ASN A 117 -22.62 -9.05 24.38
N GLY A 118 -23.21 -10.11 23.84
CA GLY A 118 -23.25 -10.40 22.42
C GLY A 118 -24.33 -9.58 21.70
N VAL A 119 -24.01 -9.15 20.48
CA VAL A 119 -24.99 -9.08 19.39
C VAL A 119 -24.33 -9.60 18.11
N ASN A 120 -25.11 -10.45 17.46
CA ASN A 120 -24.83 -11.39 16.40
C ASN A 120 -24.99 -10.79 14.99
N GLY A 121 -24.33 -11.41 14.01
CA GLY A 121 -24.69 -11.46 12.58
C GLY A 121 -24.01 -10.41 11.69
N GLN A 122 -23.37 -10.72 10.57
CA GLN A 122 -23.29 -11.93 9.74
C GLN A 122 -22.04 -11.71 8.84
N ASP A 123 -21.01 -12.54 8.94
CA ASP A 123 -20.67 -13.62 8.00
C ASP A 123 -20.46 -13.21 6.53
N CYS A 124 -19.23 -13.42 6.02
CA CYS A 124 -19.03 -14.05 4.72
C CYS A 124 -17.58 -14.54 4.57
N ALA A 125 -17.38 -15.83 4.81
CA ALA A 125 -16.24 -16.60 4.33
C ALA A 125 -16.74 -17.88 3.64
N GLU A 126 -16.38 -18.10 2.38
CA GLU A 126 -16.16 -19.41 1.68
C GLU A 126 -15.74 -19.09 0.21
N ALA A 127 -14.57 -19.52 -0.28
CA ALA A 127 -14.20 -20.83 -0.87
C ALA A 127 -14.93 -21.13 -2.21
N MET A 128 -14.23 -21.07 -3.36
CA MET A 128 -13.88 -22.20 -4.29
C MET A 128 -15.08 -22.63 -5.21
N GLU A 129 -15.05 -22.90 -6.53
CA GLU A 129 -14.08 -23.27 -7.58
C GLU A 129 -14.66 -23.00 -9.01
N GLU A 130 -13.75 -22.90 -10.01
CA GLU A 130 -13.78 -23.34 -11.45
C GLU A 130 -14.97 -22.97 -12.40
N GLU A 131 -14.86 -22.79 -13.73
CA GLU A 131 -14.09 -23.42 -14.82
C GLU A 131 -13.98 -22.51 -16.08
N ASN A 132 -12.83 -22.68 -16.76
CA ASN A 132 -12.40 -22.48 -18.17
C ASN A 132 -13.24 -21.76 -19.27
N SER A 133 -12.59 -20.88 -20.07
CA SER A 133 -12.84 -20.76 -21.53
C SER A 133 -11.67 -20.06 -22.27
N GLU A 134 -11.24 -20.67 -23.37
CA GLU A 134 -10.07 -20.37 -24.21
C GLU A 134 -10.25 -19.14 -25.11
N GLY A 135 -9.15 -18.44 -25.42
CA GLY A 135 -9.12 -17.38 -26.44
C GLY A 135 -7.71 -16.83 -26.68
N SER A 136 -7.03 -17.41 -27.68
CA SER A 136 -5.69 -17.03 -28.14
C SER A 136 -5.68 -15.67 -28.84
N GLY A 137 -4.66 -14.84 -28.60
CA GLY A 137 -4.48 -13.55 -29.28
C GLY A 137 -3.23 -12.78 -28.84
N SER A 138 -2.18 -12.88 -29.65
CA SER A 138 -0.87 -12.21 -29.63
C SER A 138 -0.88 -10.68 -29.37
N GLY A 139 0.11 -10.19 -28.60
CA GLY A 139 0.34 -8.77 -28.27
C GLY A 139 0.92 -7.91 -29.42
N PRO A 140 1.60 -6.74 -29.17
CA PRO A 140 2.06 -6.22 -27.88
C PRO A 140 1.96 -4.67 -27.64
N THR A 141 2.33 -4.29 -26.41
CA THR A 141 2.90 -3.00 -25.92
C THR A 141 1.97 -1.85 -25.51
N GLY A 142 2.16 -1.39 -24.27
CA GLY A 142 1.73 -0.06 -23.82
C GLY A 142 1.08 0.08 -22.44
N ALA A 143 1.30 -0.83 -21.49
CA ALA A 143 0.76 -0.69 -20.13
C ALA A 143 1.48 0.44 -19.37
N LYS A 144 0.98 1.68 -19.55
CA LYS A 144 1.32 2.80 -18.67
C LYS A 144 0.74 2.48 -17.30
N THR A 145 1.63 2.27 -16.33
CA THR A 145 1.26 2.10 -14.93
C THR A 145 0.46 3.33 -14.47
N PHE A 146 -0.85 3.17 -14.35
CA PHE A 146 -1.72 4.15 -13.74
C PHE A 146 -1.30 4.26 -12.28
N ARG A 147 -0.58 5.34 -11.93
CA ARG A 147 -0.27 5.63 -10.52
C ARG A 147 -1.61 5.76 -9.80
N GLN A 148 -1.91 4.83 -8.91
CA GLN A 148 -3.05 4.92 -8.02
C GLN A 148 -2.93 6.24 -7.24
N CYS A 149 -3.68 7.26 -7.68
CA CYS A 149 -3.92 8.42 -6.85
C CYS A 149 -4.57 7.89 -5.56
N LYS A 150 -3.99 8.27 -4.42
CA LYS A 150 -4.60 8.08 -3.10
C LYS A 150 -6.07 8.48 -3.24
N HIS A 151 -7.01 7.61 -2.87
CA HIS A 151 -8.44 7.94 -2.97
C HIS A 151 -8.67 9.21 -2.13
N LEU A 152 -8.78 10.35 -2.80
CA LEU A 152 -9.14 11.60 -2.16
C LEU A 152 -10.60 11.43 -1.79
N VAL A 153 -10.89 11.35 -0.48
CA VAL A 153 -12.25 11.46 0.01
C VAL A 153 -12.65 12.90 -0.24
N VAL A 154 -13.44 13.11 -1.28
CA VAL A 154 -14.03 14.41 -1.58
C VAL A 154 -15.36 14.49 -0.84
N ASP A 155 -15.50 15.47 0.03
CA ASP A 155 -16.77 15.78 0.69
C ASP A 155 -17.77 16.25 -0.38
N SER A 156 -18.92 15.55 -0.49
CA SER A 156 -19.98 15.89 -1.45
C SER A 156 -20.69 17.21 -1.13
N GLN A 157 -20.50 17.77 0.07
CA GLN A 157 -21.01 19.08 0.45
C GLN A 157 -20.08 20.23 0.04
N ASN A 158 -18.83 19.94 -0.37
CA ASN A 158 -17.91 20.98 -0.82
C ASN A 158 -18.26 21.40 -2.27
N THR A 159 -18.87 22.58 -2.40
CA THR A 159 -19.31 23.14 -3.69
C THR A 159 -18.17 23.31 -4.69
N ASP A 160 -16.99 23.72 -4.24
CA ASP A 160 -15.83 23.95 -5.09
C ASP A 160 -15.28 22.61 -5.60
N ALA A 161 -15.26 21.59 -4.75
CA ALA A 161 -14.83 20.26 -5.14
C ALA A 161 -15.80 19.63 -6.15
N VAL A 162 -17.12 19.77 -5.93
CA VAL A 162 -18.15 19.31 -6.88
C VAL A 162 -18.03 20.05 -8.22
N PHE A 163 -17.78 21.35 -8.20
CA PHE A 163 -17.50 22.13 -9.40
C PHE A 163 -16.27 21.62 -10.15
N LEU A 164 -15.13 21.43 -9.47
CA LEU A 164 -13.91 20.91 -10.11
C LEU A 164 -14.11 19.49 -10.67
N LEU A 165 -14.89 18.64 -9.99
CA LEU A 165 -15.26 17.32 -10.47
C LEU A 165 -16.20 17.38 -11.69
N SER A 166 -17.05 18.41 -11.80
CA SER A 166 -17.90 18.63 -12.97
C SER A 166 -17.13 18.85 -14.28
N LEU A 167 -15.85 19.26 -14.19
CA LEU A 167 -14.99 19.47 -15.36
C LEU A 167 -14.36 18.17 -15.90
N LEU A 168 -14.54 17.05 -15.20
CA LEU A 168 -13.94 15.77 -15.57
C LEU A 168 -14.36 15.23 -16.95
N PRO A 169 -15.63 15.34 -17.40
CA PRO A 169 -16.03 14.91 -18.74
C PRO A 169 -15.21 15.61 -19.84
N ASP A 170 -15.02 16.93 -19.72
CA ASP A 170 -14.25 17.72 -20.68
C ASP A 170 -12.75 17.41 -20.60
N LEU A 171 -12.21 17.28 -19.39
CA LEU A 171 -10.84 16.81 -19.18
C LEU A 171 -10.64 15.41 -19.77
N GLY A 172 -11.65 14.55 -19.72
CA GLY A 172 -11.63 13.20 -20.31
C GLY A 172 -11.36 13.23 -21.81
N ARG A 173 -11.88 14.24 -22.52
CA ARG A 173 -11.73 14.44 -23.97
C ARG A 173 -10.37 15.03 -24.37
N MET A 174 -9.60 15.55 -23.42
CA MET A 174 -8.31 16.18 -23.68
C MET A 174 -7.17 15.15 -23.83
N SER A 175 -6.28 15.40 -24.80
CA SER A 175 -5.00 14.71 -24.91
C SER A 175 -4.08 15.00 -23.70
N PRO A 176 -3.04 14.19 -23.46
CA PRO A 176 -2.09 14.45 -22.38
C PRO A 176 -1.42 15.84 -22.46
N ALA A 177 -1.15 16.34 -23.67
CA ALA A 177 -0.58 17.67 -23.87
C ALA A 177 -1.57 18.79 -23.50
N GLN A 178 -2.83 18.65 -23.90
CA GLN A 178 -3.89 19.60 -23.54
C GLN A 178 -4.18 19.59 -22.03
N LYS A 179 -4.19 18.41 -21.40
CA LYS A 179 -4.30 18.30 -19.93
C LYS A 179 -3.18 19.03 -19.20
N ARG A 180 -1.96 19.04 -19.75
CA ARG A 180 -0.84 19.78 -19.18
C ARG A 180 -1.06 21.29 -19.29
N LEU A 181 -1.51 21.77 -20.45
CA LEU A 181 -1.82 23.18 -20.66
C LEU A 181 -2.95 23.66 -19.76
N PHE A 182 -4.02 22.88 -19.61
CA PHE A 182 -5.12 23.19 -18.70
C PHE A 182 -4.63 23.35 -17.25
N LYS A 183 -3.80 22.42 -16.76
CA LYS A 183 -3.24 22.50 -15.41
C LYS A 183 -2.35 23.72 -15.21
N GLN A 184 -1.54 24.04 -16.22
CA GLN A 184 -0.70 25.24 -16.18
C GLN A 184 -1.57 26.50 -16.10
N GLY A 185 -2.57 26.64 -16.97
CA GLY A 185 -3.47 27.80 -16.96
C GLY A 185 -4.28 27.92 -15.67
N ALA A 186 -4.72 26.80 -15.08
CA ALA A 186 -5.40 26.82 -13.78
C ALA A 186 -4.50 27.37 -12.66
N LEU A 187 -3.22 26.99 -12.64
CA LEU A 187 -2.26 27.49 -11.64
C LEU A 187 -1.92 28.97 -11.86
N GLU A 188 -1.73 29.39 -13.12
CA GLU A 188 -1.52 30.80 -13.48
C GLU A 188 -2.72 31.66 -13.09
N LEU A 189 -3.94 31.17 -13.33
CA LEU A 189 -5.17 31.85 -12.93
C LEU A 189 -5.30 31.92 -11.40
N CYS A 190 -4.97 30.85 -10.68
CA CYS A 190 -4.94 30.89 -9.22
C CYS A 190 -3.96 31.93 -8.69
N GLN A 191 -2.77 32.05 -9.27
CA GLN A 191 -1.79 33.07 -8.90
C GLN A 191 -2.35 34.49 -9.16
N LEU A 192 -2.93 34.73 -10.34
CA LEU A 192 -3.52 36.02 -10.69
C LEU A 192 -4.67 36.45 -9.77
N ILE A 193 -5.48 35.51 -9.28
CA ILE A 193 -6.65 35.80 -8.44
C ILE A 193 -6.28 35.92 -6.95
N LEU A 194 -5.23 35.22 -6.51
CA LEU A 194 -4.84 35.16 -5.09
C LEU A 194 -3.72 36.14 -4.70
N ASP A 195 -3.06 36.79 -5.67
CA ASP A 195 -2.20 37.96 -5.47
C ASP A 195 -3.01 39.27 -5.38
#